data_AF-A0A7J6I4D0-F1
#
_entry.id   AF-A0A7J6I4D0-F1
#
_cell.length_a   1.000
_cell.length_b   1.000
_cell.length_c   1.000
_cell.angle_alpha   90.00
_cell.angle_beta   90.00
_cell.angle_gamma   90.00
#
_symmetry.space_group_name_H-M   'P 1'
#
loop_
_entity.id
_entity.type
_entity.pdbx_description
1 polymer ?
#
loop_
_entity_poly.entity_id
_entity_poly.type
_entity_poly.pdbx_seq_one_letter_code
_entity_poly.pdbx_strand_id
1 'polypeptide(L)' 'MWWDLTSGESDPDPNRTVKSLALDVENLVDQLGLGSKFYVMGFSMGGQAIWGCLKYISNRIVD' A
#
# COMPACT_ATOMS: atom_id res chain seq x y z
N MET A 1 7.93 -6.58 -20.97
CA MET A 1 6.55 -6.84 -20.48
C MET A 1 6.34 -5.86 -19.33
N TRP A 2 5.19 -5.22 -19.21
CA TRP A 2 4.98 -3.98 -18.42
C TRP A 2 5.01 -4.15 -16.88
N TRP A 3 5.97 -4.91 -16.36
CA TRP A 3 6.23 -5.08 -14.93
C TRP A 3 7.67 -4.68 -14.56
N ASP A 4 8.55 -4.48 -15.55
CA ASP A 4 9.99 -4.30 -15.34
C ASP A 4 10.43 -2.81 -15.28
N LEU A 5 9.50 -1.83 -15.19
CA LEU A 5 9.85 -0.41 -15.42
C LEU A 5 9.24 0.66 -14.47
N THR A 6 8.56 0.36 -13.35
CA THR A 6 7.71 1.40 -12.71
C THR A 6 7.76 1.60 -11.18
N SER A 7 8.77 1.13 -10.45
CA SER A 7 8.91 1.56 -9.04
C SER A 7 9.98 2.65 -8.95
N GLY A 8 9.61 3.89 -9.27
CA GLY A 8 10.50 5.05 -9.09
C GLY A 8 11.00 5.16 -7.65
N GLU A 9 12.31 5.31 -7.46
CA GLU A 9 13.04 5.52 -6.18
C GLU A 9 12.65 4.60 -4.99
N SER A 10 11.88 3.55 -5.21
CA SER A 10 11.50 2.60 -4.16
C SER A 10 12.48 1.45 -4.15
N ASP A 11 12.82 0.94 -2.97
CA ASP A 11 13.75 -0.19 -2.87
C ASP A 11 13.25 -1.38 -3.70
N PRO A 12 14.12 -1.97 -4.55
CA PRO A 12 13.75 -3.13 -5.33
C PRO A 12 13.54 -4.33 -4.40
N ASP A 13 12.28 -4.67 -4.13
CA ASP A 13 11.89 -5.89 -3.42
C ASP A 13 11.41 -6.96 -4.42
N PRO A 14 12.22 -7.99 -4.72
CA PRO A 14 11.82 -9.09 -5.60
C PRO A 14 10.73 -9.99 -4.98
N ASN A 15 10.46 -9.87 -3.67
CA ASN A 15 9.43 -10.61 -2.96
C ASN A 15 8.18 -9.75 -2.68
N ARG A 16 7.99 -8.62 -3.39
CA ARG A 16 6.88 -7.71 -3.13
C ARG A 16 5.54 -8.44 -3.22
N THR A 17 4.88 -8.55 -2.09
CA THR A 17 3.53 -9.14 -1.99
C THR A 17 2.48 -8.08 -1.73
N VAL A 18 1.22 -8.40 -1.98
CA VAL A 18 0.07 -7.53 -1.63
C VAL A 18 0.03 -7.21 -0.13
N LYS A 19 0.52 -8.12 0.72
CA LYS A 19 0.66 -7.88 2.16
C LYS A 19 1.80 -6.91 2.47
N SER A 20 2.97 -7.09 1.85
CA SER A 20 4.12 -6.18 2.03
C SER A 20 3.74 -4.75 1.64
N LEU A 21 3.07 -4.60 0.48
CA LEU A 21 2.58 -3.31 0.02
C LEU A 21 1.60 -2.65 1.00
N ALA A 22 0.69 -3.43 1.61
CA ALA A 22 -0.22 -2.89 2.61
C ALA A 22 0.53 -2.40 3.86
N LEU A 23 1.54 -3.14 4.31
CA LEU A 23 2.37 -2.73 5.46
C LEU A 23 3.25 -1.52 5.14
N ASP A 24 3.75 -1.40 3.91
CA ASP A 24 4.48 -0.21 3.45
C ASP A 24 3.60 1.04 3.54
N VAL A 25 2.32 0.92 3.14
CA VAL A 25 1.34 2.01 3.26
C VAL A 25 1.08 2.36 4.73
N GLU A 26 0.94 1.37 5.61
CA GLU A 26 0.78 1.63 7.06
C GLU A 26 1.99 2.37 7.64
N ASN A 27 3.20 1.90 7.36
CA ASN A 27 4.44 2.52 7.84
C ASN A 27 4.62 3.94 7.29
N LEU A 28 4.23 4.19 6.03
CA LEU A 28 4.25 5.54 5.45
C LEU A 28 3.26 6.47 6.17
N VAL A 29 2.06 6.00 6.47
CA VAL A 29 1.04 6.76 7.20
C VAL A 29 1.50 7.10 8.61
N ASP A 30 2.16 6.15 9.29
CA ASP A 30 2.75 6.34 10.61
C ASP A 30 3.85 7.41 10.58
N GLN A 31 4.75 7.37 9.59
CA GLN A 31 5.78 8.39 9.41
C GLN A 31 5.23 9.78 9.08
N LEU A 32 4.10 9.84 8.37
CA LEU A 32 3.41 11.08 8.06
C LEU A 32 2.56 11.61 9.23
N GLY A 33 2.39 10.83 10.30
CA GLY A 33 1.62 11.23 11.48
C GLY A 33 0.13 11.43 11.19
N LEU A 34 -0.44 10.72 10.21
CA LEU A 34 -1.84 10.87 9.78
C LEU A 34 -2.87 10.34 10.78
N GLY A 35 -2.41 9.81 11.93
CA GLY A 35 -3.26 9.31 12.99
C GLY A 35 -3.61 7.82 12.85
N SER A 36 -4.63 7.40 13.59
CA SER A 36 -4.99 5.98 13.70
C SER A 36 -5.69 5.43 12.47
N LYS A 37 -6.46 6.25 11.75
CA LYS A 37 -7.18 5.86 10.53
C LYS A 37 -6.95 6.87 9.39
N PHE A 38 -6.92 6.37 8.16
CA PHE A 38 -6.74 7.17 6.94
C PHE A 38 -7.63 6.67 5.80
N TYR A 39 -7.77 7.50 4.75
CA TYR A 39 -8.44 7.13 3.51
C TYR A 39 -7.43 6.60 2.50
N VAL A 40 -7.80 5.53 1.79
CA VAL A 40 -6.99 4.94 0.73
C VAL A 40 -7.79 4.92 -0.57
N MET A 41 -7.20 5.37 -1.68
CA MET A 41 -7.83 5.40 -3.00
C MET A 41 -6.89 4.79 -4.04
N GLY A 42 -7.43 3.95 -4.92
CA GLY A 42 -6.65 3.25 -5.94
C GLY A 42 -7.43 3.13 -7.24
N PHE A 43 -6.77 3.39 -8.36
CA PHE A 43 -7.34 3.27 -9.69
C PHE A 43 -6.67 2.13 -10.47
N SER A 44 -7.46 1.37 -11.25
CA SER A 44 -6.97 0.24 -12.06
C SER A 44 -6.19 -0.77 -11.19
N MET A 45 -4.90 -1.00 -11.48
CA MET A 45 -4.03 -1.89 -10.71
C MET A 45 -3.87 -1.44 -9.25
N GLY A 46 -4.11 -0.16 -8.93
CA GLY A 46 -4.19 0.35 -7.57
C GLY A 46 -5.31 -0.27 -6.74
N GLY A 47 -6.35 -0.83 -7.36
CA GLY A 47 -7.42 -1.55 -6.66
C GLY A 47 -6.92 -2.82 -5.95
N GLN A 48 -5.89 -3.49 -6.48
CA GLN A 48 -5.25 -4.64 -5.80
C GLN A 48 -4.54 -4.21 -4.52
N ALA A 49 -3.94 -3.01 -4.52
CA ALA A 49 -3.33 -2.43 -3.33
C ALA A 49 -4.38 -2.10 -2.26
N ILE A 50 -5.50 -1.48 -2.67
CA ILE A 50 -6.64 -1.18 -1.78
C ILE A 50 -7.17 -2.46 -1.12
N TRP A 51 -7.37 -3.52 -1.90
CA TRP A 51 -7.81 -4.81 -1.38
C TRP A 51 -6.83 -5.41 -0.37
N GLY A 52 -5.52 -5.27 -0.63
CA GLY A 52 -4.47 -5.61 0.33
C GLY A 52 -4.59 -4.83 1.64
N CYS A 53 -4.77 -3.51 1.56
CA CYS A 53 -4.94 -2.67 2.73
C CYS A 53 -6.19 -3.08 3.54
N LEU A 54 -7.33 -3.28 2.88
CA LEU A 54 -8.56 -3.75 3.54
C LEU A 54 -8.40 -5.14 4.16
N LYS A 55 -7.58 -6.02 3.58
CA LYS A 55 -7.38 -7.38 4.09
C LYS A 55 -6.43 -7.44 5.28
N TYR A 56 -5.36 -6.63 5.28
CA TYR A 56 -4.25 -6.76 6.22
C TYR A 56 -4.16 -5.65 7.25
N ILE A 57 -4.69 -4.45 6.95
CA ILE A 57 -4.63 -3.27 7.82
C ILE A 57 -6.00 -2.56 7.90
N SER A 58 -7.11 -3.31 7.87
CA SER A 58 -8.47 -2.75 7.93
C SER A 58 -8.69 -1.82 9.12
N ASN A 59 -8.06 -2.11 10.26
CA ASN A 59 -8.12 -1.27 11.47
C ASN A 59 -7.59 0.16 11.26
N ARG A 60 -6.77 0.38 10.22
CA ARG A 60 -6.20 1.68 9.86
C ARG A 60 -7.00 2.41 8.78
N ILE A 61 -8.06 1.81 8.25
CA ILE A 61 -8.88 2.41 7.18
C ILE A 61 -10.15 2.98 7.80
N VAL A 62 -10.55 4.16 7.35
CA VAL A 62 -11.84 4.76 7.73
C VAL A 62 -12.97 3.95 7.09
N ASP A 63 -13.93 3.52 7.92
CA ASP A 63 -15.15 2.81 7.50
C ASP A 63 -16.13 3.75 6.77
#